data_AF-X1GCM2-F1
#
_entry.id   AF-X1GCM2-F1
#
_cell.length_a   1.000
_cell.length_b   1.000
_cell.length_c   1.000
_cell.angle_alpha   90.00
_cell.angle_beta   90.00
_cell.angle_gamma   90.00
#
_symmetry.space_group_name_H-M   'P 1'
#
loop_
_entity.id
_entity.type
_entity.pdbx_description
1 polymer ?
#
loop_
_entity_poly.entity_id
_entity_poly.type
_entity_poly.pdbx_seq_one_letter_code
_entity_poly.pdbx_strand_id
1 'polypeptide(L)'
;LKPLEKGIAFYNQDLSYEERNLIETYLKKGEIKIICATTTLAMNLNLPFKNVIIPLDKMHDDNNDEDYLHNYRTSINFADIENMGGRAGILNIGKYGNSVRKGQKFGRVIFLAHSRLSETAFENLYFKFLKNNNNHNNNRPTKHLSKKEKNLLTYLLRLLLKHNLKPKKLRKYLKKEISPSGYWRFIFPKENIDEEINNCLNILKENRLTEEDSNGKLFLTPNGILIAAKRIKVETYLFFKTWLNYSRKGEISNLEILYLLSQTPDGKELSIPFCHNCRNDYKKERDNYEQEEVYGERILHLISEQNEEDKKLYRNNILLKKCKEDEVFSLEERLSFKKTLLLYDWIGGNKNVKIIEQEYKLYRGAIYRLGEGFSWLADSLAAIAENAGWKKKRKEDLNRIKLLSNRLILSSFPSTNSQLET
;
A
#
# COMPACT_ATOMS: atom_id res chain seq x y z
N LEU A 1 21.49 -11.08 14.63
CA LEU A 1 21.12 -11.74 15.90
C LEU A 1 21.73 -11.10 17.14
N LYS A 2 22.93 -10.50 17.10
CA LYS A 2 23.58 -9.80 18.24
C LYS A 2 22.67 -8.87 19.09
N PRO A 3 21.68 -8.12 18.54
CA PRO A 3 20.76 -7.32 19.36
C PRO A 3 19.76 -8.16 20.16
N LEU A 4 19.22 -9.22 19.55
CA LEU A 4 18.22 -10.10 20.17
C LEU A 4 18.80 -10.85 21.38
N GLU A 5 20.06 -11.28 21.30
CA GLU A 5 20.81 -11.87 22.42
C GLU A 5 20.94 -10.93 23.62
N LYS A 6 20.84 -9.61 23.39
CA LYS A 6 20.88 -8.57 24.43
C LYS A 6 19.48 -8.13 24.87
N GLY A 7 18.42 -8.81 24.44
CA GLY A 7 17.03 -8.44 24.72
C GLY A 7 16.56 -7.20 23.97
N ILE A 8 17.17 -6.88 22.82
CA ILE A 8 16.82 -5.74 21.97
C ILE A 8 16.28 -6.26 20.63
N ALA A 9 15.10 -5.81 20.23
CA ALA A 9 14.50 -6.17 18.95
C ALA A 9 14.11 -4.94 18.11
N PHE A 10 14.09 -5.11 16.80
CA PHE A 10 13.53 -4.13 15.86
C PHE A 10 12.15 -4.61 15.42
N TYR A 11 11.21 -3.70 15.20
CA TYR A 11 9.86 -4.04 14.75
C TYR A 11 9.41 -3.09 13.62
N ASN A 12 9.33 -3.62 12.41
CA ASN A 12 8.88 -2.88 11.24
C ASN A 12 8.06 -3.80 10.32
N GLN A 13 7.51 -3.24 9.23
CA GLN A 13 6.76 -4.03 8.26
C GLN A 13 7.64 -5.05 7.53
N ASP A 14 8.93 -4.78 7.35
CA ASP A 14 9.84 -5.61 6.57
C ASP A 14 10.15 -6.97 7.21
N LEU A 15 9.80 -7.16 8.48
CA LEU A 15 9.77 -8.46 9.13
C LEU A 15 8.60 -9.31 8.62
N SER A 16 8.90 -10.59 8.40
CA SER A 16 7.89 -11.62 8.15
C SER A 16 6.87 -11.72 9.30
N TYR A 17 5.73 -12.38 9.05
CA TYR A 17 4.73 -12.60 10.09
C TYR A 17 5.31 -13.45 11.23
N GLU A 18 6.11 -14.45 10.89
CA GLU A 18 6.77 -15.37 11.81
C GLU A 18 7.74 -14.63 12.73
N GLU A 19 8.58 -13.75 12.17
CA GLU A 19 9.51 -12.92 12.94
C GLU A 19 8.79 -11.95 13.86
N ARG A 20 7.70 -11.31 13.39
CA ARG A 20 6.87 -10.43 14.22
C ARG A 20 6.24 -11.21 15.38
N ASN A 21 5.63 -12.36 15.09
CA ASN A 21 5.03 -13.21 16.10
C ASN A 21 6.06 -13.71 17.14
N LEU A 22 7.28 -14.01 16.70
CA LEU A 22 8.38 -14.40 17.59
C LEU A 22 8.73 -13.26 18.55
N ILE A 23 8.93 -12.05 18.02
CA ILE A 23 9.24 -10.86 18.83
C ILE A 23 8.10 -10.56 19.81
N GLU A 24 6.85 -10.62 19.37
CA GLU A 24 5.70 -10.40 20.23
C GLU A 24 5.61 -11.42 21.37
N THR A 25 5.88 -12.69 21.07
CA THR A 25 5.86 -13.78 22.06
C THR A 25 6.94 -13.57 23.12
N TYR A 26 8.17 -13.29 22.72
CA TYR A 26 9.28 -13.07 23.66
C TYR A 26 9.19 -11.73 24.39
N LEU A 27 8.51 -10.73 23.82
CA LEU A 27 8.17 -9.52 24.55
C LEU A 27 7.16 -9.81 25.67
N LYS A 28 6.12 -10.61 25.41
CA LYS A 28 5.13 -11.00 26.44
C LYS A 28 5.74 -11.84 27.56
N LYS A 29 6.71 -12.71 27.22
CA LYS A 29 7.51 -13.46 28.21
C LYS A 29 8.47 -12.57 29.02
N GLY A 30 8.67 -11.33 28.57
CA GLY A 30 9.58 -10.38 29.20
C GLY A 30 11.06 -10.64 28.91
N GLU A 31 11.39 -11.44 27.90
CA GLU A 31 12.77 -11.71 27.48
C GLU A 31 13.32 -10.54 26.64
N ILE A 32 12.48 -9.94 25.79
CA ILE A 32 12.80 -8.70 25.08
C ILE A 32 12.51 -7.52 26.02
N LYS A 33 13.52 -6.67 26.24
CA LYS A 33 13.46 -5.51 27.12
C LYS A 33 13.27 -4.20 26.36
N ILE A 34 13.81 -4.12 25.15
CA ILE A 34 13.78 -2.91 24.31
C ILE A 34 13.27 -3.29 22.92
N ILE A 35 12.31 -2.51 22.41
CA ILE A 35 11.84 -2.58 21.03
C ILE A 35 12.04 -1.22 20.36
N CYS A 36 12.74 -1.23 19.24
CA CYS A 36 12.83 -0.09 18.33
C CYS A 36 11.88 -0.33 17.16
N ALA A 37 10.81 0.47 17.06
CA ALA A 37 9.76 0.24 16.07
C ALA A 37 9.50 1.45 15.17
N THR A 38 9.05 1.19 13.95
CA THR A 38 8.45 2.23 13.11
C THR A 38 7.00 2.49 13.55
N THR A 39 6.38 3.56 13.04
CA THR A 39 4.98 3.93 13.32
C THR A 39 3.98 2.79 13.10
N THR A 40 4.36 1.77 12.34
CA THR A 40 3.54 0.58 12.06
C THR A 40 3.25 -0.29 13.29
N LEU A 41 4.08 -0.22 14.35
CA LEU A 41 3.78 -0.83 15.64
C LEU A 41 2.69 -0.05 16.40
N ALA A 42 2.62 1.28 16.20
CA ALA A 42 1.70 2.14 16.93
C ALA A 42 0.22 1.84 16.63
N MET A 43 -0.09 1.15 15.53
CA MET A 43 -1.47 0.87 15.11
C MET A 43 -1.91 -0.60 15.30
N ASN A 44 -1.00 -1.58 15.26
CA ASN A 44 -1.37 -2.98 14.99
C ASN A 44 -1.34 -3.94 16.18
N LEU A 45 -0.77 -3.55 17.32
CA LEU A 45 -0.63 -4.46 18.47
C LEU A 45 -1.04 -3.78 19.76
N ASN A 46 -1.61 -4.49 20.71
CA ASN A 46 -1.89 -3.97 22.06
C ASN A 46 -0.80 -4.44 23.03
N LEU A 47 0.42 -3.91 22.85
CA LEU A 47 1.58 -4.22 23.69
C LEU A 47 1.90 -2.99 24.55
N PRO A 48 1.60 -3.03 25.87
CA PRO A 48 1.94 -1.95 26.78
C PRO A 48 3.42 -2.00 27.16
N PHE A 49 4.06 -0.83 27.22
CA PHE A 49 5.46 -0.66 27.61
C PHE A 49 5.55 0.17 28.89
N LYS A 50 6.56 -0.06 29.73
CA LYS A 50 6.77 0.80 30.90
C LYS A 50 7.17 2.21 30.50
N ASN A 51 8.02 2.35 29.50
CA ASN A 51 8.42 3.66 28.98
C ASN A 51 8.30 3.64 27.46
N VAL A 52 7.83 4.74 26.89
CA VAL A 52 7.80 4.99 25.43
C VAL A 52 8.67 6.19 25.15
N ILE A 53 9.59 6.05 24.21
CA ILE A 53 10.49 7.12 23.76
C ILE A 53 10.00 7.60 22.40
N ILE A 54 9.73 8.91 22.26
CA ILE A 54 9.17 9.51 21.06
C ILE A 54 10.18 10.52 20.47
N PRO A 55 10.63 10.32 19.21
CA PRO A 55 11.44 11.31 18.49
C PRO A 55 10.58 12.49 17.99
N LEU A 56 11.18 13.68 17.82
CA LEU A 56 10.45 14.89 17.38
C LEU A 56 10.02 14.83 15.92
N ASP A 57 10.80 14.13 15.10
CA ASP A 57 10.63 14.10 13.66
C ASP A 57 10.17 12.72 13.20
N LYS A 58 9.35 12.72 12.17
CA LYS A 58 9.02 11.54 11.35
C LYS A 58 9.40 11.79 9.91
N MET A 59 9.72 10.73 9.18
CA MET A 59 9.86 10.82 7.74
C MET A 59 8.47 10.97 7.11
N HIS A 60 8.34 11.91 6.19
CA HIS A 60 7.17 12.11 5.35
C HIS A 60 7.53 11.79 3.91
N ASP A 61 6.72 10.93 3.30
CA ASP A 61 6.81 10.62 1.87
C ASP A 61 5.82 11.54 1.15
N ASP A 62 6.34 12.53 0.43
CA ASP A 62 5.49 13.42 -0.37
C ASP A 62 5.25 12.81 -1.76
N ASN A 63 4.09 12.18 -1.93
CA ASN A 63 3.66 11.57 -3.19
C ASN A 63 3.10 12.61 -4.19
N ASN A 64 3.49 13.89 -4.13
CA ASN A 64 2.90 14.94 -4.96
C ASN A 64 3.77 15.35 -6.16
N ASP A 65 5.08 15.10 -6.13
CA ASP A 65 5.96 15.40 -7.25
C ASP A 65 6.26 14.11 -8.02
N GLU A 66 5.77 14.04 -9.27
CA GLU A 66 5.87 12.87 -10.15
C GLU A 66 7.33 12.53 -10.53
N ASP A 67 8.24 13.50 -10.41
CA ASP A 67 9.65 13.31 -10.76
C ASP A 67 10.53 12.87 -9.58
N TYR A 68 10.12 13.10 -8.32
CA TYR A 68 10.92 12.76 -7.16
C TYR A 68 10.07 12.46 -5.91
N LEU A 69 10.14 11.22 -5.42
CA LEU A 69 9.65 10.86 -4.10
C LEU A 69 10.56 11.47 -3.03
N HIS A 70 10.29 12.71 -2.64
CA HIS A 70 11.08 13.42 -1.64
C HIS A 70 10.69 12.97 -0.22
N ASN A 71 11.57 12.20 0.41
CA ASN A 71 11.47 11.92 1.84
C ASN A 71 12.06 13.10 2.61
N TYR A 72 11.23 13.85 3.33
CA TYR A 72 11.70 14.90 4.24
C TYR A 72 11.23 14.68 5.67
N ARG A 73 11.98 15.24 6.61
CA ARG A 73 11.61 15.21 8.03
C ARG A 73 10.48 16.21 8.27
N THR A 74 9.40 15.73 8.85
CA THR A 74 8.30 16.54 9.35
C THR A 74 8.19 16.36 10.85
N SER A 75 7.63 17.35 11.54
CA SER A 75 7.30 17.20 12.94
C SER A 75 6.21 16.14 13.12
N ILE A 76 6.30 15.37 14.20
CA ILE A 76 5.20 14.54 14.65
C ILE A 76 3.98 15.40 15.00
N ASN A 77 2.78 14.89 14.76
CA ASN A 77 1.56 15.57 15.18
C ASN A 77 1.05 15.04 16.53
N PHE A 78 0.05 15.71 17.11
CA PHE A 78 -0.54 15.28 18.38
C PHE A 78 -1.13 13.85 18.33
N ALA A 79 -1.73 13.46 17.21
CA ALA A 79 -2.26 12.10 17.06
C ALA A 79 -1.15 11.03 17.06
N ASP A 80 0.02 11.32 16.48
CA ASP A 80 1.20 10.46 16.54
C ASP A 80 1.66 10.31 18.00
N ILE A 81 1.70 11.41 18.76
CA ILE A 81 2.07 11.41 20.18
C ILE A 81 1.08 10.57 21.00
N GLU A 82 -0.23 10.74 20.81
CA GLU A 82 -1.24 9.96 21.54
C GLU A 82 -1.18 8.47 21.17
N ASN A 83 -1.03 8.13 19.89
CA ASN A 83 -0.96 6.75 19.43
C ASN A 83 0.29 6.01 19.96
N MET A 84 1.43 6.71 20.07
CA MET A 84 2.65 6.16 20.63
C MET A 84 2.62 6.17 22.17
N GLY A 85 2.32 7.34 22.75
CA GLY A 85 2.35 7.61 24.18
C GLY A 85 1.28 6.88 24.98
N GLY A 86 0.10 6.62 24.39
CA GLY A 86 -0.97 5.82 25.00
C GLY A 86 -0.58 4.36 25.29
N ARG A 87 0.60 3.93 24.84
CA ARG A 87 1.18 2.61 25.10
C ARG A 87 2.08 2.61 26.33
N ALA A 88 2.37 3.77 26.91
CA ALA A 88 3.12 3.89 28.14
C ALA A 88 2.25 3.52 29.35
N GLY A 89 2.77 2.65 30.20
CA GLY A 89 2.08 2.08 31.34
C GLY A 89 1.43 0.74 31.01
N ILE A 90 1.43 -0.17 31.98
CA ILE A 90 0.75 -1.46 31.85
C ILE A 90 -0.56 -1.37 32.63
N LEU A 91 -1.67 -1.38 31.90
CA LEU A 91 -2.99 -1.52 32.49
C LEU A 91 -3.28 -3.02 32.62
N ASN A 92 -2.95 -3.60 33.78
CA ASN A 92 -3.28 -4.99 34.06
C ASN A 92 -4.81 -5.09 34.25
N ILE A 93 -5.56 -5.51 33.23
CA ILE A 93 -6.95 -5.95 33.39
C ILE A 93 -6.94 -7.46 33.54
N GLY A 94 -6.59 -7.94 34.74
CA GLY A 94 -6.71 -9.35 35.09
C GLY A 94 -7.97 -9.59 35.92
N LYS A 95 -8.82 -10.52 35.51
CA LYS A 95 -9.80 -11.16 36.40
C LYS A 95 -9.09 -12.28 37.15
N TYR A 96 -9.04 -12.21 38.48
CA TYR A 96 -8.70 -13.33 39.34
C TYR A 96 -9.85 -13.43 40.35
N GLY A 97 -10.72 -14.43 40.18
CA GLY A 97 -12.03 -14.50 40.87
C GLY A 97 -13.01 -13.39 40.43
N ASN A 98 -13.93 -13.00 41.33
CA ASN A 98 -14.93 -11.94 41.12
C ASN A 98 -14.36 -10.50 41.24
N SER A 99 -13.06 -10.34 41.47
CA SER A 99 -12.41 -9.04 41.64
C SER A 99 -11.52 -8.67 40.45
N VAL A 100 -11.77 -7.49 39.87
CA VAL A 100 -10.91 -6.86 38.87
C VAL A 100 -9.69 -6.25 39.58
N ARG A 101 -8.49 -6.82 39.41
CA ARG A 101 -7.26 -6.17 39.89
C ARG A 101 -6.96 -4.96 38.99
N LYS A 102 -7.35 -3.75 39.42
CA LYS A 102 -6.89 -2.50 38.79
C LYS A 102 -5.49 -2.16 39.29
N GLY A 103 -4.47 -2.80 38.74
CA GLY A 103 -3.07 -2.43 38.98
C GLY A 103 -2.51 -1.66 37.79
N GLN A 104 -2.50 -0.33 37.84
CA GLN A 104 -1.78 0.48 36.86
C GLN A 104 -0.30 0.53 37.25
N LYS A 105 0.57 -0.12 36.48
CA LYS A 105 2.02 0.11 36.63
C LYS A 105 2.35 1.43 35.96
N PHE A 106 2.90 2.36 36.75
CA PHE A 106 3.36 3.67 36.28
C PHE A 106 4.23 3.53 35.03
N GLY A 107 3.92 4.33 34.01
CA GLY A 107 4.71 4.42 32.79
C GLY A 107 5.02 5.85 32.40
N ARG A 108 6.08 6.03 31.59
CA ARG A 108 6.57 7.34 31.16
C ARG A 108 6.52 7.48 29.65
N VAL A 109 6.08 8.63 29.19
CA VAL A 109 6.36 9.11 27.83
C VAL A 109 7.59 10.01 27.91
N ILE A 110 8.61 9.70 27.11
CA ILE A 110 9.88 10.41 27.10
C ILE A 110 10.06 11.02 25.71
N PHE A 111 10.17 12.34 25.63
CA PHE A 111 10.43 13.04 24.38
C PHE A 111 11.92 13.24 24.19
N LEU A 112 12.45 12.90 23.02
CA LEU A 112 13.85 13.15 22.67
C LEU A 112 14.00 14.56 22.08
N ALA A 113 14.35 15.52 22.94
CA ALA A 113 14.69 16.88 22.54
C ALA A 113 16.22 17.04 22.48
N HIS A 114 16.77 17.29 21.30
CA HIS A 114 18.21 17.48 21.07
C HIS A 114 18.66 18.94 21.20
N SER A 115 17.72 19.87 21.38
CA SER A 115 17.95 21.30 21.55
C SER A 115 16.83 21.97 22.36
N ARG A 116 17.10 23.15 22.94
CA ARG A 116 16.08 23.95 23.62
C ARG A 116 14.91 24.32 22.68
N LEU A 117 15.18 24.48 21.39
CA LEU A 117 14.15 24.70 20.38
C LEU A 117 13.22 23.48 20.24
N SER A 118 13.79 22.27 20.17
CA SER A 118 13.01 21.03 20.09
C SER A 118 12.18 20.77 21.35
N GLU A 119 12.70 21.14 22.53
CA GLU A 119 11.96 21.08 23.79
C GLU A 119 10.76 22.02 23.77
N THR A 120 10.96 23.29 23.44
CA THR A 120 9.88 24.28 23.28
C THR A 120 8.86 23.84 22.22
N ALA A 121 9.31 23.18 21.15
CA ALA A 121 8.41 22.61 20.14
C ALA A 121 7.52 21.51 20.72
N PHE A 122 8.07 20.57 21.50
CA PHE A 122 7.28 19.55 22.21
C PHE A 122 6.32 20.16 23.23
N GLU A 123 6.79 21.12 24.03
CA GLU A 123 5.94 21.79 25.02
C GLU A 123 4.76 22.49 24.35
N ASN A 124 5.03 23.21 23.25
CA ASN A 124 3.99 23.87 22.48
C ASN A 124 3.05 22.86 21.80
N LEU A 125 3.55 21.76 21.24
CA LEU A 125 2.71 20.73 20.61
C LEU A 125 1.82 20.02 21.64
N TYR A 126 2.36 19.64 22.80
CA TYR A 126 1.65 18.84 23.78
C TYR A 126 0.77 19.68 24.72
N PHE A 127 1.33 20.72 25.35
CA PHE A 127 0.61 21.50 26.37
C PHE A 127 -0.37 22.52 25.79
N LYS A 128 -0.11 23.09 24.60
CA LYS A 128 -1.08 23.99 23.95
C LYS A 128 -2.36 23.25 23.56
N PHE A 129 -2.24 21.98 23.15
CA PHE A 129 -3.38 21.11 22.87
C PHE A 129 -4.17 20.77 24.15
N LEU A 130 -3.49 20.42 25.25
CA LEU A 130 -4.14 20.15 26.54
C LEU A 130 -4.88 21.39 27.10
N LYS A 131 -4.27 22.58 27.02
CA LYS A 131 -4.89 23.84 27.46
C LYS A 131 -6.13 24.19 26.64
N ASN A 132 -6.10 23.99 25.32
CA ASN A 132 -7.26 24.25 24.45
C ASN A 132 -8.45 23.30 24.71
N ASN A 133 -8.21 22.09 25.21
CA ASN A 133 -9.29 21.15 25.54
C ASN A 133 -9.96 21.45 26.89
N ASN A 134 -9.29 22.12 27.82
CA ASN A 134 -9.85 22.42 29.14
C ASN A 134 -10.75 23.68 29.16
N ASN A 135 -10.70 24.53 28.13
CA ASN A 135 -11.37 25.83 28.12
C ASN A 135 -12.68 25.90 27.29
N HIS A 136 -13.27 24.78 26.87
CA HIS A 136 -14.56 24.81 26.16
C HIS A 136 -15.59 23.82 26.70
N ASN A 137 -16.68 24.39 27.23
CA ASN A 137 -18.00 23.78 27.33
C ASN A 137 -18.35 23.03 26.03
N ASN A 138 -18.76 21.76 26.16
CA ASN A 138 -19.66 21.02 25.26
C ASN A 138 -19.50 21.18 23.73
N ASN A 139 -18.28 21.31 23.23
CA ASN A 139 -17.97 20.89 21.86
C ASN A 139 -16.79 19.95 21.95
N ARG A 140 -17.06 18.64 22.16
CA ARG A 140 -16.13 17.59 21.78
C ARG A 140 -15.60 17.99 20.40
N PRO A 141 -14.29 18.05 20.15
CA PRO A 141 -13.84 18.15 18.79
C PRO A 141 -14.23 16.83 18.13
N THR A 142 -15.44 16.75 17.57
CA THR A 142 -15.63 16.07 16.29
C THR A 142 -14.86 16.90 15.25
N LYS A 143 -13.55 17.10 15.46
CA LYS A 143 -12.62 17.32 14.37
C LYS A 143 -12.66 16.01 13.61
N HIS A 144 -13.63 15.90 12.71
CA HIS A 144 -13.63 14.84 11.72
C HIS A 144 -12.23 14.84 11.13
N LEU A 145 -11.49 13.74 11.30
CA LEU A 145 -10.14 13.70 10.77
C LEU A 145 -10.25 13.92 9.27
N SER A 146 -9.53 14.92 8.78
CA SER A 146 -9.49 15.21 7.36
C SER A 146 -8.57 14.21 6.69
N LYS A 147 -9.11 13.44 5.75
CA LYS A 147 -8.33 12.58 4.87
C LYS A 147 -8.31 13.20 3.48
N LYS A 148 -7.12 13.52 2.98
CA LYS A 148 -6.95 13.90 1.57
C LYS A 148 -7.25 12.67 0.72
N GLU A 149 -8.23 12.76 -0.17
CA GLU A 149 -8.56 11.71 -1.12
C GLU A 149 -8.13 12.16 -2.51
N LYS A 150 -7.25 11.37 -3.14
CA LYS A 150 -6.70 11.69 -4.46
C LYS A 150 -7.53 11.05 -5.58
N ASN A 151 -8.21 9.93 -5.33
CA ASN A 151 -8.96 9.21 -6.35
C ASN A 151 -10.48 9.43 -6.21
N LEU A 152 -10.95 10.58 -6.70
CA LEU A 152 -12.37 10.93 -6.71
C LEU A 152 -13.19 9.91 -7.52
N LEU A 153 -12.68 9.43 -8.65
CA LEU A 153 -13.38 8.52 -9.56
C LEU A 153 -13.80 7.22 -8.86
N THR A 154 -12.84 6.56 -8.22
CA THR A 154 -13.06 5.31 -7.48
C THR A 154 -13.89 5.56 -6.21
N TYR A 155 -13.69 6.69 -5.54
CA TYR A 155 -14.51 7.09 -4.39
C TYR A 155 -15.99 7.23 -4.78
N LEU A 156 -16.28 7.92 -5.88
CA LEU A 156 -17.63 8.11 -6.40
C LEU A 156 -18.31 6.78 -6.73
N LEU A 157 -17.61 5.88 -7.41
CA LEU A 157 -18.12 4.55 -7.72
C LEU A 157 -18.51 3.78 -6.44
N ARG A 158 -17.64 3.79 -5.41
CA ARG A 158 -17.91 3.12 -4.12
C ARG A 158 -19.06 3.77 -3.36
N LEU A 159 -19.20 5.09 -3.47
CA LEU A 159 -20.30 5.82 -2.86
C LEU A 159 -21.65 5.47 -3.50
N LEU A 160 -21.67 5.32 -4.83
CA LEU A 160 -22.86 4.92 -5.58
C LEU A 160 -23.36 3.54 -5.13
N LEU A 161 -22.45 2.57 -4.90
CA LEU A 161 -22.82 1.24 -4.36
C LEU A 161 -23.60 1.33 -3.04
N LYS A 162 -23.21 2.26 -2.16
CA LYS A 162 -23.76 2.36 -0.80
C LYS A 162 -25.11 3.09 -0.75
N HIS A 163 -25.29 4.11 -1.57
CA HIS A 163 -26.39 5.06 -1.38
C HIS A 163 -27.32 5.24 -2.59
N ASN A 164 -27.02 4.65 -3.76
CA ASN A 164 -27.80 4.75 -5.01
C ASN A 164 -28.41 6.18 -5.19
N LEU A 165 -27.56 7.18 -5.43
CA LEU A 165 -27.98 8.59 -5.34
C LEU A 165 -28.27 9.22 -6.71
N LYS A 166 -29.13 10.25 -6.72
CA LYS A 166 -29.26 11.17 -7.86
C LYS A 166 -28.04 12.10 -7.92
N PRO A 167 -27.56 12.53 -9.10
CA PRO A 167 -26.41 13.43 -9.23
C PRO A 167 -26.49 14.71 -8.38
N LYS A 168 -27.67 15.33 -8.30
CA LYS A 168 -27.89 16.52 -7.45
C LYS A 168 -27.71 16.24 -5.95
N LYS A 169 -28.11 15.05 -5.47
CA LYS A 169 -27.90 14.63 -4.08
C LYS A 169 -26.44 14.25 -3.81
N LEU A 170 -25.77 13.65 -4.80
CA LEU A 170 -24.34 13.33 -4.75
C LEU A 170 -23.48 14.59 -4.56
N ARG A 171 -23.74 15.64 -5.36
CA ARG A 171 -23.05 16.94 -5.21
C ARG A 171 -23.30 17.54 -3.83
N LYS A 172 -24.54 17.51 -3.35
CA LYS A 172 -24.87 17.98 -2.00
C LYS A 172 -24.16 17.15 -0.92
N TYR A 173 -23.97 15.85 -1.12
CA TYR A 173 -23.26 14.97 -0.20
C TYR A 173 -21.76 15.26 -0.16
N LEU A 174 -21.13 15.55 -1.30
CA LEU A 174 -19.69 15.86 -1.37
C LEU A 174 -19.38 17.30 -0.91
N LYS A 175 -20.30 18.24 -1.16
CA LYS A 175 -20.17 19.64 -0.74
C LYS A 175 -20.57 19.89 0.71
N LYS A 176 -21.60 19.20 1.22
CA LYS A 176 -22.00 19.36 2.62
C LYS A 176 -21.13 18.48 3.51
N GLU A 177 -20.73 19.08 4.61
CA GLU A 177 -20.20 18.49 5.85
C GLU A 177 -21.14 17.47 6.52
N ILE A 178 -22.09 16.86 5.78
CA ILE A 178 -22.93 15.78 6.30
C ILE A 178 -22.19 14.48 5.98
N SER A 179 -21.20 14.18 6.81
CA SER A 179 -20.78 12.80 6.98
C SER A 179 -21.99 12.07 7.57
N PRO A 180 -22.58 11.05 6.90
CA PRO A 180 -23.53 10.17 7.58
C PRO A 180 -22.71 9.41 8.62
N SER A 181 -22.71 9.92 9.85
CA SER A 181 -22.10 9.32 11.04
C SER A 181 -20.61 8.93 10.95
N GLY A 182 -19.85 9.46 9.97
CA GLY A 182 -18.47 9.05 9.72
C GLY A 182 -17.43 9.89 10.47
N TYR A 183 -16.50 9.22 11.16
CA TYR A 183 -15.34 9.81 11.84
C TYR A 183 -14.41 10.64 10.91
N TRP A 184 -14.47 10.41 9.58
CA TRP A 184 -13.59 11.03 8.58
C TRP A 184 -14.32 12.09 7.73
N ARG A 185 -13.63 13.20 7.44
CA ARG A 185 -13.99 14.21 6.43
C ARG A 185 -13.04 14.07 5.25
N PHE A 186 -13.55 13.85 4.05
CA PHE A 186 -12.69 13.75 2.87
C PHE A 186 -12.46 15.14 2.27
N ILE A 187 -11.19 15.47 2.01
CA ILE A 187 -10.79 16.71 1.34
C ILE A 187 -10.23 16.31 -0.02
N PHE A 188 -10.77 16.92 -1.08
CA PHE A 188 -10.30 16.73 -2.44
C PHE A 188 -9.41 17.92 -2.83
N PRO A 189 -8.27 17.72 -3.51
CA PRO A 189 -7.24 18.74 -3.68
C PRO A 189 -7.58 19.86 -4.68
N LYS A 190 -8.61 19.70 -5.54
CA LYS A 190 -8.86 20.63 -6.65
C LYS A 190 -9.92 21.70 -6.34
N GLU A 191 -9.70 22.88 -6.92
CA GLU A 191 -10.51 24.09 -6.73
C GLU A 191 -11.93 23.97 -7.32
N ASN A 192 -12.12 23.21 -8.41
CA ASN A 192 -13.43 23.04 -9.07
C ASN A 192 -14.00 21.61 -8.95
N ILE A 193 -14.50 21.28 -7.76
CA ILE A 193 -15.05 19.95 -7.43
C ILE A 193 -16.26 19.57 -8.31
N ASP A 194 -17.10 20.52 -8.72
CA ASP A 194 -18.31 20.21 -9.51
C ASP A 194 -18.00 19.71 -10.92
N GLU A 195 -17.06 20.37 -11.59
CA GLU A 195 -16.61 19.98 -12.92
C GLU A 195 -15.93 18.61 -12.86
N GLU A 196 -15.10 18.39 -11.84
CA GLU A 196 -14.41 17.11 -11.66
C GLU A 196 -15.38 15.95 -11.37
N ILE A 197 -16.43 16.18 -10.57
CA ILE A 197 -17.49 15.20 -10.36
C ILE A 197 -18.16 14.85 -11.70
N ASN A 198 -18.45 15.84 -12.54
CA ASN A 198 -19.09 15.59 -13.84
C ASN A 198 -18.18 14.80 -14.77
N ASN A 199 -16.89 15.15 -14.83
CA ASN A 199 -15.90 14.43 -15.62
C ASN A 199 -15.80 12.97 -15.15
N CYS A 200 -15.74 12.73 -13.84
CA CYS A 200 -15.73 11.37 -13.29
C CYS A 200 -17.02 10.60 -13.63
N LEU A 201 -18.19 11.22 -13.48
CA LEU A 201 -19.46 10.57 -13.83
C LEU A 201 -19.55 10.25 -15.33
N ASN A 202 -19.03 11.11 -16.19
CA ASN A 202 -18.95 10.86 -17.63
C ASN A 202 -18.04 9.66 -17.93
N ILE A 203 -16.85 9.59 -17.33
CA ILE A 203 -15.93 8.45 -17.47
C ILE A 203 -16.63 7.14 -17.04
N LEU A 204 -17.37 7.15 -15.93
CA LEU A 204 -18.11 5.98 -15.45
C LEU A 204 -19.21 5.54 -16.43
N LYS A 205 -19.95 6.49 -17.02
CA LYS A 205 -21.00 6.22 -18.01
C LYS A 205 -20.43 5.71 -19.33
N GLU A 206 -19.43 6.37 -19.89
CA GLU A 206 -18.78 6.00 -21.15
C GLU A 206 -18.22 4.58 -21.10
N ASN A 207 -17.66 4.19 -19.95
CA ASN A 207 -17.12 2.86 -19.74
C ASN A 207 -18.15 1.80 -19.33
N ARG A 208 -19.44 2.16 -19.30
CA ARG A 208 -20.58 1.31 -18.89
C ARG A 208 -20.42 0.73 -17.48
N LEU A 209 -19.92 1.54 -16.55
CA LEU A 209 -19.77 1.21 -15.12
C LEU A 209 -20.99 1.66 -14.31
N THR A 210 -21.71 2.64 -14.82
CA THR A 210 -22.96 3.16 -14.24
C THR A 210 -24.06 3.28 -15.27
N GLU A 211 -25.30 3.06 -14.86
CA GLU A 211 -26.51 3.29 -15.65
C GLU A 211 -27.45 4.25 -14.92
N GLU A 212 -28.32 4.93 -15.66
CA GLU A 212 -29.37 5.78 -15.11
C GLU A 212 -30.73 5.11 -15.32
N ASP A 213 -31.48 4.98 -14.24
CA ASP A 213 -32.90 4.59 -14.31
C ASP A 213 -33.75 5.74 -14.85
N SER A 214 -34.96 5.42 -15.31
CA SER A 214 -36.06 6.31 -15.69
C SER A 214 -36.26 7.52 -14.76
N ASN A 215 -35.96 7.34 -13.47
CA ASN A 215 -36.06 8.38 -12.43
C ASN A 215 -34.82 9.28 -12.28
N GLY A 216 -33.80 9.14 -13.14
CA GLY A 216 -32.52 9.87 -13.10
C GLY A 216 -31.63 9.47 -11.92
N LYS A 217 -31.75 8.22 -11.46
CA LYS A 217 -30.99 7.65 -10.35
C LYS A 217 -29.87 6.79 -10.91
N LEU A 218 -28.64 7.00 -10.43
CA LEU A 218 -27.47 6.26 -10.88
C LEU A 218 -27.36 4.93 -10.15
N PHE A 219 -27.13 3.87 -10.91
CA PHE A 219 -26.88 2.51 -10.43
C PHE A 219 -25.57 1.98 -11.01
N LEU A 220 -24.90 1.10 -10.27
CA LEU A 220 -23.71 0.42 -10.77
C LEU A 220 -24.13 -0.75 -11.67
N THR A 221 -23.47 -0.90 -12.81
CA THR A 221 -23.57 -2.10 -13.64
C THR A 221 -22.84 -3.28 -12.98
N PRO A 222 -22.98 -4.53 -13.48
CA PRO A 222 -22.19 -5.65 -12.96
C PRO A 222 -20.68 -5.39 -12.96
N ASN A 223 -20.16 -4.65 -13.95
CA ASN A 223 -18.75 -4.24 -13.99
C ASN A 223 -18.43 -3.24 -12.88
N GLY A 224 -19.29 -2.24 -12.63
CA GLY A 224 -19.12 -1.30 -11.53
C GLY A 224 -19.12 -1.99 -10.16
N ILE A 225 -20.04 -2.95 -9.97
CA ILE A 225 -20.10 -3.76 -8.74
C ILE A 225 -18.83 -4.60 -8.58
N LEU A 226 -18.32 -5.21 -9.66
CA LEU A 226 -17.10 -6.00 -9.64
C LEU A 226 -15.88 -5.19 -9.17
N ILE A 227 -15.72 -3.96 -9.69
CA ILE A 227 -14.64 -3.04 -9.29
C ILE A 227 -14.71 -2.75 -7.78
N ALA A 228 -15.91 -2.43 -7.28
CA ALA A 228 -16.12 -2.16 -5.87
C ALA A 228 -15.86 -3.38 -4.99
N ALA A 229 -16.30 -4.57 -5.42
CA ALA A 229 -16.12 -5.83 -4.71
C ALA A 229 -14.64 -6.25 -4.64
N LYS A 230 -13.90 -6.12 -5.74
CA LYS A 230 -12.45 -6.39 -5.79
C LYS A 230 -11.61 -5.30 -5.12
N ARG A 231 -12.21 -4.16 -4.76
CA ARG A 231 -11.56 -3.00 -4.13
C ARG A 231 -10.39 -2.42 -4.93
N ILE A 232 -10.37 -2.64 -6.24
CA ILE A 232 -9.40 -2.01 -7.15
C ILE A 232 -9.86 -0.58 -7.50
N LYS A 233 -8.96 0.19 -8.11
CA LYS A 233 -9.27 1.46 -8.75
C LYS A 233 -9.99 1.27 -10.08
N VAL A 234 -10.77 2.26 -10.48
CA VAL A 234 -11.43 2.28 -11.79
C VAL A 234 -10.40 2.28 -12.90
N GLU A 235 -9.34 3.06 -12.75
CA GLU A 235 -8.25 3.18 -13.70
C GLU A 235 -7.52 1.84 -13.91
N THR A 236 -7.31 1.07 -12.83
CA THR A 236 -6.77 -0.30 -12.90
C THR A 236 -7.68 -1.23 -13.71
N TYR A 237 -9.00 -1.16 -13.50
CA TYR A 237 -9.96 -1.92 -14.29
C TYR A 237 -9.92 -1.57 -15.78
N LEU A 238 -9.85 -0.27 -16.12
CA LEU A 238 -9.76 0.19 -17.51
C LEU A 238 -8.46 -0.27 -18.17
N PHE A 239 -7.35 -0.26 -17.42
CA PHE A 239 -6.07 -0.79 -17.88
C PHE A 239 -6.17 -2.28 -18.21
N PHE A 240 -6.74 -3.09 -17.30
CA PHE A 240 -6.98 -4.52 -17.55
C PHE A 240 -7.91 -4.75 -18.73
N LYS A 241 -9.03 -4.04 -18.82
CA LYS A 241 -9.98 -4.16 -19.94
C LYS A 241 -9.30 -3.88 -21.29
N THR A 242 -8.40 -2.89 -21.33
CA THR A 242 -7.64 -2.56 -22.54
C THR A 242 -6.71 -3.70 -22.93
N TRP A 243 -5.96 -4.27 -21.98
CA TRP A 243 -5.10 -5.45 -22.23
C TRP A 243 -5.88 -6.69 -22.65
N LEU A 244 -7.02 -6.97 -22.01
CA LEU A 244 -7.88 -8.10 -22.38
C LEU A 244 -8.36 -8.02 -23.84
N ASN A 245 -8.53 -6.81 -24.39
CA ASN A 245 -8.98 -6.60 -25.77
C ASN A 245 -7.91 -6.87 -26.83
N TYR A 246 -6.64 -6.57 -26.55
CA TYR A 246 -5.55 -6.76 -27.53
C TYR A 246 -4.67 -7.98 -27.26
N SER A 247 -4.75 -8.59 -26.08
CA SER A 247 -3.99 -9.80 -25.76
C SER A 247 -4.37 -10.96 -26.69
N ARG A 248 -3.38 -11.69 -27.17
CA ARG A 248 -3.57 -12.84 -28.07
C ARG A 248 -3.88 -14.10 -27.27
N LYS A 249 -4.79 -14.92 -27.79
CA LYS A 249 -5.24 -16.16 -27.14
C LYS A 249 -4.12 -17.19 -27.12
N GLY A 250 -3.84 -17.77 -25.95
CA GLY A 250 -2.82 -18.82 -25.78
C GLY A 250 -1.39 -18.31 -25.66
N GLU A 251 -1.15 -17.02 -25.87
CA GLU A 251 0.20 -16.43 -25.91
C GLU A 251 0.58 -15.68 -24.61
N ILE A 252 -0.25 -15.70 -23.56
CA ILE A 252 0.04 -14.92 -22.35
C ILE A 252 1.08 -15.63 -21.47
N SER A 253 2.08 -14.87 -20.98
CA SER A 253 3.13 -15.39 -20.09
C SER A 253 3.01 -14.83 -18.67
N ASN A 254 3.69 -15.49 -17.72
CA ASN A 254 3.76 -14.97 -16.36
C ASN A 254 4.53 -13.64 -16.31
N LEU A 255 5.55 -13.47 -17.15
CA LEU A 255 6.30 -12.22 -17.25
C LEU A 255 5.38 -11.08 -17.72
N GLU A 256 4.58 -11.32 -18.75
CA GLU A 256 3.62 -10.35 -19.29
C GLU A 256 2.59 -9.95 -18.24
N ILE A 257 1.99 -10.93 -17.55
CA ILE A 257 0.99 -10.64 -16.53
C ILE A 257 1.64 -9.86 -15.38
N LEU A 258 2.80 -10.27 -14.86
CA LEU A 258 3.46 -9.56 -13.76
C LEU A 258 3.82 -8.12 -14.16
N TYR A 259 4.33 -7.93 -15.37
CA TYR A 259 4.63 -6.60 -15.87
C TYR A 259 3.33 -5.77 -16.00
N LEU A 260 2.27 -6.33 -16.57
CA LEU A 260 0.96 -5.68 -16.66
C LEU A 260 0.47 -5.22 -15.28
N LEU A 261 0.50 -6.10 -14.28
CA LEU A 261 0.05 -5.78 -12.92
C LEU A 261 0.87 -4.62 -12.34
N SER A 262 2.19 -4.60 -12.54
CA SER A 262 3.09 -3.55 -12.05
C SER A 262 2.77 -2.16 -12.62
N GLN A 263 2.26 -2.10 -13.86
CA GLN A 263 1.93 -0.86 -14.56
C GLN A 263 0.59 -0.26 -14.12
N THR A 264 -0.26 -1.04 -13.43
CA THR A 264 -1.57 -0.54 -12.99
C THR A 264 -1.45 0.51 -11.88
N PRO A 265 -2.40 1.46 -11.76
CA PRO A 265 -2.41 2.42 -10.66
C PRO A 265 -2.42 1.81 -9.25
N ASP A 266 -2.99 0.63 -9.06
CA ASP A 266 -2.89 -0.11 -7.79
C ASP A 266 -1.52 -0.80 -7.65
N GLY A 267 -0.97 -1.37 -8.73
CA GLY A 267 0.35 -2.01 -8.72
C GLY A 267 1.51 -1.04 -8.51
N LYS A 268 1.39 0.19 -9.00
CA LYS A 268 2.34 1.28 -8.73
C LYS A 268 2.35 1.68 -7.25
N GLU A 269 1.17 1.78 -6.62
CA GLU A 269 1.02 2.12 -5.20
C GLU A 269 1.47 1.02 -4.23
N LEU A 270 1.57 -0.24 -4.67
CA LEU A 270 2.18 -1.29 -3.86
C LEU A 270 3.65 -0.95 -3.60
N SER A 271 3.95 -0.54 -2.37
CA SER A 271 5.27 -0.05 -2.01
C SER A 271 6.30 -1.19 -1.98
N ILE A 272 7.48 -0.90 -2.49
CA ILE A 272 8.68 -1.71 -2.28
C ILE A 272 9.73 -0.83 -1.57
N PRO A 273 10.40 -1.34 -0.53
CA PRO A 273 11.53 -0.61 0.05
C PRO A 273 12.54 -0.26 -1.03
N PHE A 274 12.82 1.02 -1.14
CA PHE A 274 13.82 1.56 -2.04
C PHE A 274 14.66 2.57 -1.25
N CYS A 275 15.98 2.53 -1.44
CA CYS A 275 16.89 3.42 -0.73
C CYS A 275 16.84 4.79 -1.39
N HIS A 276 16.03 5.71 -0.85
CA HIS A 276 16.10 7.12 -1.25
C HIS A 276 17.20 7.84 -0.47
N ASN A 277 17.94 8.70 -1.18
CA ASN A 277 18.86 9.63 -0.56
C ASN A 277 18.03 10.70 0.16
N CYS A 278 18.17 10.80 1.47
CA CYS A 278 17.72 11.99 2.19
C CYS A 278 18.54 13.18 1.68
N ARG A 279 17.94 14.36 1.52
CA ARG A 279 18.58 15.60 1.00
C ARG A 279 19.90 16.01 1.69
N ASN A 280 20.28 15.35 2.78
CA ASN A 280 21.49 15.58 3.56
C ASN A 280 22.62 14.55 3.33
N ASP A 281 22.41 13.48 2.55
CA ASP A 281 23.40 12.42 2.31
C ASP A 281 23.99 12.50 0.87
N TYR A 282 24.84 13.50 0.62
CA TYR A 282 25.50 13.75 -0.68
C TYR A 282 26.49 12.65 -1.15
N LYS A 283 26.71 11.59 -0.36
CA LYS A 283 27.74 10.56 -0.65
C LYS A 283 27.21 9.28 -1.30
N LYS A 284 25.89 9.12 -1.49
CA LYS A 284 25.27 7.89 -2.00
C LYS A 284 24.62 8.05 -3.39
N GLU A 285 25.13 8.96 -4.21
CA GLU A 285 24.56 9.19 -5.54
C GLU A 285 25.01 8.17 -6.58
N ARG A 286 26.21 7.55 -6.47
CA ARG A 286 26.74 6.65 -7.52
C ARG A 286 26.17 5.22 -7.52
N ASP A 287 26.08 4.56 -6.37
CA ASP A 287 25.78 3.12 -6.30
C ASP A 287 24.33 2.75 -6.70
N ASN A 288 23.40 3.71 -6.74
CA ASN A 288 21.98 3.44 -6.98
C ASN A 288 21.62 3.45 -8.48
N TYR A 289 22.23 4.32 -9.30
CA TYR A 289 21.95 4.38 -10.74
C TYR A 289 22.42 3.09 -11.45
N GLU A 290 23.56 2.54 -11.05
CA GLU A 290 24.10 1.31 -11.64
C GLU A 290 23.19 0.09 -11.45
N GLN A 291 22.44 0.00 -10.35
CA GLN A 291 21.52 -1.12 -10.11
C GLN A 291 20.19 -0.98 -10.85
N GLU A 292 19.77 0.24 -11.16
CA GLU A 292 18.51 0.50 -11.86
C GLU A 292 18.61 0.18 -13.35
N GLU A 293 19.76 0.45 -13.96
CA GLU A 293 20.06 0.01 -15.34
C GLU A 293 20.09 -1.52 -15.45
N VAL A 294 20.61 -2.22 -14.44
CA VAL A 294 20.65 -3.70 -14.40
C VAL A 294 19.26 -4.32 -14.49
N TYR A 295 18.24 -3.74 -13.83
CA TYR A 295 16.87 -4.25 -13.94
C TYR A 295 16.25 -4.00 -15.32
N GLY A 296 16.55 -2.85 -15.93
CA GLY A 296 16.11 -2.53 -17.29
C GLY A 296 16.69 -3.49 -18.34
N GLU A 297 17.98 -3.76 -18.28
CA GLU A 297 18.61 -4.73 -19.20
C GLU A 297 18.11 -6.15 -18.97
N ARG A 298 17.93 -6.54 -17.70
CA ARG A 298 17.45 -7.89 -17.37
C ARG A 298 16.03 -8.14 -17.83
N ILE A 299 15.12 -7.16 -17.74
CA ILE A 299 13.75 -7.34 -18.24
C ILE A 299 13.74 -7.47 -19.76
N LEU A 300 14.57 -6.70 -20.46
CA LEU A 300 14.72 -6.79 -21.92
C LEU A 300 15.25 -8.16 -22.35
N HIS A 301 16.28 -8.68 -21.66
CA HIS A 301 16.80 -10.02 -21.90
C HIS A 301 15.71 -11.09 -21.76
N LEU A 302 14.92 -11.04 -20.69
CA LEU A 302 13.83 -12.00 -20.47
C LEU A 302 12.72 -11.91 -21.52
N ILE A 303 12.41 -10.69 -22.01
CA ILE A 303 11.44 -10.49 -23.09
C ILE A 303 11.95 -11.15 -24.37
N SER A 304 13.24 -10.98 -24.69
CA SER A 304 13.85 -11.60 -25.86
C SER A 304 13.99 -13.12 -25.75
N GLU A 305 14.38 -13.64 -24.58
CA GLU A 305 14.43 -15.09 -24.35
C GLU A 305 13.06 -15.76 -24.54
N GLN A 306 11.97 -15.06 -24.22
CA GLN A 306 10.61 -15.56 -24.38
C GLN A 306 10.00 -15.25 -25.76
N ASN A 307 10.74 -14.58 -26.66
CA ASN A 307 10.27 -14.10 -27.97
C ASN A 307 8.99 -13.26 -27.87
N GLU A 308 8.94 -12.33 -26.92
CA GLU A 308 7.76 -11.50 -26.63
C GLU A 308 7.87 -10.05 -27.13
N GLU A 309 8.89 -9.70 -27.92
CA GLU A 309 9.13 -8.32 -28.37
C GLU A 309 8.01 -7.74 -29.24
N ASP A 310 7.15 -8.59 -29.80
CA ASP A 310 6.04 -8.18 -30.64
C ASP A 310 4.78 -7.77 -29.84
N LYS A 311 4.74 -8.09 -28.54
CA LYS A 311 3.61 -7.78 -27.68
C LYS A 311 3.49 -6.27 -27.45
N LYS A 312 2.28 -5.76 -27.68
CA LYS A 312 1.95 -4.32 -27.58
C LYS A 312 2.32 -3.71 -26.22
N LEU A 313 2.20 -4.48 -25.14
CA LEU A 313 2.52 -4.03 -23.78
C LEU A 313 4.01 -3.64 -23.65
N TYR A 314 4.92 -4.45 -24.19
CA TYR A 314 6.37 -4.19 -24.13
C TYR A 314 6.81 -3.16 -25.16
N ARG A 315 6.26 -3.21 -26.38
CA ARG A 315 6.57 -2.23 -27.43
C ARG A 315 6.30 -0.81 -26.99
N ASN A 316 5.11 -0.57 -26.45
CA ASN A 316 4.67 0.77 -26.09
C ASN A 316 5.40 1.34 -24.88
N ASN A 317 5.75 0.49 -23.90
CA ASN A 317 6.23 0.95 -22.60
C ASN A 317 7.74 0.83 -22.41
N ILE A 318 8.41 -0.07 -23.15
CA ILE A 318 9.84 -0.36 -22.96
C ILE A 318 10.63 -0.14 -24.26
N LEU A 319 10.28 -0.85 -25.33
CA LEU A 319 11.12 -0.93 -26.53
C LEU A 319 11.18 0.39 -27.30
N LEU A 320 10.04 1.09 -27.46
CA LEU A 320 10.01 2.38 -28.16
C LEU A 320 10.80 3.49 -27.44
N LYS A 321 10.90 3.42 -26.10
CA LYS A 321 11.69 4.38 -25.32
C LYS A 321 13.19 4.13 -25.50
N LYS A 322 13.63 2.87 -25.44
CA LYS A 322 15.05 2.52 -25.62
C LYS A 322 15.57 2.85 -27.04
N CYS A 323 14.73 2.79 -28.06
CA CYS A 323 15.11 3.20 -29.43
C CYS A 323 15.36 4.71 -29.58
N LYS A 324 14.89 5.53 -28.63
CA LYS A 324 15.24 6.93 -28.54
C LYS A 324 16.39 7.02 -27.54
N GLU A 325 17.62 7.03 -28.04
CA GLU A 325 18.86 6.91 -27.24
C GLU A 325 18.97 7.93 -26.08
N ASP A 326 18.15 8.99 -26.05
CA ASP A 326 18.10 10.02 -25.02
C ASP A 326 17.01 9.83 -23.93
N GLU A 327 16.08 8.87 -24.04
CA GLU A 327 14.98 8.69 -23.08
C GLU A 327 15.34 7.72 -21.94
N VAL A 328 15.65 8.28 -20.77
CA VAL A 328 15.89 7.51 -19.53
C VAL A 328 14.56 7.08 -18.88
N PHE A 329 14.46 5.82 -18.44
CA PHE A 329 13.29 5.33 -17.70
C PHE A 329 13.05 6.10 -16.41
N SER A 330 11.79 6.45 -16.13
CA SER A 330 11.42 7.13 -14.88
C SER A 330 11.61 6.23 -13.66
N LEU A 331 11.63 6.82 -12.46
CA LEU A 331 11.71 6.05 -11.21
C LEU A 331 10.55 5.04 -11.09
N GLU A 332 9.32 5.44 -11.45
CA GLU A 332 8.17 4.53 -11.41
C GLU A 332 8.35 3.31 -12.33
N GLU A 333 8.94 3.53 -13.51
CA GLU A 333 9.20 2.47 -14.48
C GLU A 333 10.27 1.50 -13.96
N ARG A 334 11.36 2.05 -13.40
CA ARG A 334 12.43 1.25 -12.76
C ARG A 334 11.90 0.42 -11.59
N LEU A 335 11.08 1.01 -10.72
CA LEU A 335 10.43 0.29 -9.62
C LEU A 335 9.49 -0.80 -10.16
N SER A 336 8.80 -0.55 -11.28
CA SER A 336 7.95 -1.55 -11.92
C SER A 336 8.75 -2.72 -12.48
N PHE A 337 9.92 -2.47 -13.09
CA PHE A 337 10.85 -3.53 -13.50
C PHE A 337 11.33 -4.33 -12.30
N LYS A 338 11.76 -3.66 -11.22
CA LYS A 338 12.19 -4.32 -9.99
C LYS A 338 11.09 -5.22 -9.41
N LYS A 339 9.85 -4.73 -9.30
CA LYS A 339 8.68 -5.51 -8.83
C LYS A 339 8.44 -6.74 -9.71
N THR A 340 8.45 -6.54 -11.03
CA THR A 340 8.20 -7.60 -12.02
C THR A 340 9.25 -8.70 -11.92
N LEU A 341 10.53 -8.34 -11.98
CA LEU A 341 11.65 -9.28 -11.92
C LEU A 341 11.69 -10.02 -10.59
N LEU A 342 11.50 -9.30 -9.48
CA LEU A 342 11.46 -9.90 -8.14
C LEU A 342 10.39 -10.99 -8.07
N LEU A 343 9.17 -10.67 -8.52
CA LEU A 343 8.06 -11.61 -8.46
C LEU A 343 8.21 -12.73 -9.49
N TYR A 344 8.87 -12.48 -10.62
CA TYR A 344 9.18 -13.51 -11.62
C TYR A 344 10.16 -14.55 -11.05
N ASP A 345 11.23 -14.11 -10.39
CA ASP A 345 12.17 -14.99 -9.68
C ASP A 345 11.50 -15.70 -8.50
N TRP A 346 10.63 -14.98 -7.78
CA TRP A 346 9.86 -15.50 -6.65
C TRP A 346 8.95 -16.67 -7.04
N ILE A 347 8.19 -16.53 -8.13
CA ILE A 347 7.32 -17.63 -8.59
C ILE A 347 8.14 -18.76 -9.22
N GLY A 348 9.33 -18.47 -9.77
CA GLY A 348 10.17 -19.44 -10.47
C GLY A 348 10.60 -20.62 -9.59
N GLY A 349 10.70 -20.43 -8.27
CA GLY A 349 11.01 -21.51 -7.31
C GLY A 349 12.47 -21.99 -7.32
N ASN A 350 13.27 -21.53 -8.28
CA ASN A 350 14.67 -21.96 -8.44
C ASN A 350 15.64 -21.26 -7.48
N LYS A 351 15.23 -20.13 -6.88
CA LYS A 351 16.07 -19.32 -5.98
C LYS A 351 15.59 -19.44 -4.54
N ASN A 352 16.53 -19.61 -3.62
CA ASN A 352 16.26 -19.53 -2.18
C ASN A 352 15.85 -18.08 -1.83
N VAL A 353 14.92 -17.92 -0.88
CA VAL A 353 14.51 -16.61 -0.38
C VAL A 353 15.70 -15.72 -0.01
N LYS A 354 16.76 -16.28 0.61
CA LYS A 354 17.97 -15.52 0.97
C LYS A 354 18.69 -14.92 -0.24
N ILE A 355 18.71 -15.64 -1.37
CA ILE A 355 19.32 -15.17 -2.62
C ILE A 355 18.49 -14.00 -3.16
N ILE A 356 17.18 -14.14 -3.18
CA ILE A 356 16.26 -13.09 -3.61
C ILE A 356 16.40 -11.84 -2.72
N GLU A 357 16.50 -12.02 -1.40
CA GLU A 357 16.73 -10.91 -0.45
C GLU A 357 18.02 -10.14 -0.76
N GLN A 358 19.10 -10.86 -1.10
CA GLN A 358 20.40 -10.27 -1.44
C GLN A 358 20.39 -9.56 -2.79
N GLU A 359 19.89 -10.21 -3.85
CA GLU A 359 19.87 -9.67 -5.22
C GLU A 359 19.00 -8.41 -5.32
N TYR A 360 17.86 -8.38 -4.64
CA TYR A 360 16.92 -7.27 -4.71
C TYR A 360 17.07 -6.26 -3.57
N LYS A 361 17.97 -6.54 -2.61
CA LYS A 361 18.19 -5.75 -1.38
C LYS A 361 16.88 -5.49 -0.63
N LEU A 362 16.09 -6.55 -0.46
CA LEU A 362 14.79 -6.51 0.21
C LEU A 362 14.75 -7.54 1.32
N TYR A 363 13.98 -7.25 2.37
CA TYR A 363 13.69 -8.24 3.41
C TYR A 363 12.46 -9.06 3.04
N ARG A 364 12.43 -10.31 3.50
CA ARG A 364 11.36 -11.27 3.26
C ARG A 364 9.95 -10.73 3.50
N GLY A 365 9.72 -9.95 4.55
CA GLY A 365 8.40 -9.38 4.81
C GLY A 365 7.92 -8.46 3.71
N ALA A 366 8.82 -7.70 3.06
CA ALA A 366 8.49 -6.87 1.91
C ALA A 366 8.13 -7.72 0.68
N ILE A 367 8.87 -8.81 0.44
CA ILE A 367 8.58 -9.76 -0.64
C ILE A 367 7.19 -10.38 -0.46
N TYR A 368 6.86 -10.81 0.77
CA TYR A 368 5.53 -11.38 1.07
C TYR A 368 4.40 -10.38 0.85
N ARG A 369 4.52 -9.15 1.36
CA ARG A 369 3.50 -8.11 1.11
C ARG A 369 3.31 -7.83 -0.37
N LEU A 370 4.40 -7.79 -1.13
CA LEU A 370 4.32 -7.56 -2.56
C LEU A 370 3.65 -8.75 -3.28
N GLY A 371 4.00 -9.99 -2.90
CA GLY A 371 3.37 -11.20 -3.40
C GLY A 371 1.87 -11.25 -3.12
N GLU A 372 1.44 -10.91 -1.91
CA GLU A 372 0.02 -10.78 -1.53
C GLU A 372 -0.69 -9.71 -2.37
N GLY A 373 -0.08 -8.53 -2.52
CA GLY A 373 -0.63 -7.43 -3.32
C GLY A 373 -0.79 -7.80 -4.79
N PHE A 374 0.22 -8.42 -5.39
CA PHE A 374 0.15 -8.87 -6.79
C PHE A 374 -0.77 -10.07 -6.96
N SER A 375 -0.89 -10.94 -5.96
CA SER A 375 -1.87 -12.03 -5.97
C SER A 375 -3.30 -11.49 -6.01
N TRP A 376 -3.60 -10.46 -5.19
CA TRP A 376 -4.88 -9.74 -5.22
C TRP A 376 -5.16 -9.09 -6.58
N LEU A 377 -4.15 -8.48 -7.20
CA LEU A 377 -4.29 -7.89 -8.54
C LEU A 377 -4.50 -8.96 -9.62
N ALA A 378 -3.79 -10.09 -9.55
CA ALA A 378 -3.97 -11.22 -10.46
C ALA A 378 -5.37 -11.84 -10.31
N ASP A 379 -5.86 -12.04 -9.08
CA ASP A 379 -7.23 -12.50 -8.80
C ASP A 379 -8.28 -11.50 -9.30
N SER A 380 -8.00 -10.20 -9.22
CA SER A 380 -8.85 -9.16 -9.78
C SER A 380 -8.90 -9.22 -11.30
N LEU A 381 -7.74 -9.36 -11.96
CA LEU A 381 -7.63 -9.55 -13.41
C LEU A 381 -8.38 -10.81 -13.87
N ALA A 382 -8.22 -11.93 -13.16
CA ALA A 382 -8.92 -13.18 -13.47
C ALA A 382 -10.45 -13.00 -13.41
N ALA A 383 -10.97 -12.31 -12.40
CA ALA A 383 -12.40 -12.05 -12.28
C ALA A 383 -12.93 -11.13 -13.40
N ILE A 384 -12.15 -10.14 -13.83
CA ILE A 384 -12.52 -9.26 -14.94
C ILE A 384 -12.51 -10.03 -16.26
N ALA A 385 -11.48 -10.86 -16.49
CA ALA A 385 -11.39 -11.74 -17.66
C ALA A 385 -12.56 -12.74 -17.72
N GLU A 386 -12.93 -13.29 -16.57
CA GLU A 386 -14.08 -14.18 -16.42
C GLU A 386 -15.40 -13.49 -16.80
N ASN A 387 -15.60 -12.25 -16.33
CA ASN A 387 -16.76 -11.43 -16.72
C ASN A 387 -16.74 -11.02 -18.20
N ALA A 388 -15.55 -10.89 -18.81
CA ALA A 388 -15.36 -10.68 -20.25
C ALA A 388 -15.59 -11.95 -21.09
N GLY A 389 -15.98 -13.07 -20.47
CA GLY A 389 -16.34 -14.31 -21.16
C GLY A 389 -15.17 -15.26 -21.46
N TRP A 390 -14.01 -15.06 -20.84
CA TRP A 390 -12.84 -15.91 -21.07
C TRP A 390 -13.06 -17.36 -20.64
N LYS A 391 -13.98 -17.63 -19.70
CA LYS A 391 -14.37 -19.01 -19.30
C LYS A 391 -14.64 -19.95 -20.48
N LYS A 392 -15.32 -19.43 -21.52
CA LYS A 392 -15.67 -20.22 -22.71
C LYS A 392 -14.63 -20.07 -23.83
N LYS A 393 -14.10 -18.86 -24.01
CA LYS A 393 -13.27 -18.52 -25.18
C LYS A 393 -11.77 -18.77 -24.99
N ARG A 394 -11.26 -18.62 -23.76
CA ARG A 394 -9.84 -18.56 -23.37
C ARG A 394 -9.61 -19.20 -22.00
N LYS A 395 -10.05 -20.45 -21.83
CA LYS A 395 -10.02 -21.14 -20.52
C LYS A 395 -8.60 -21.33 -19.98
N GLU A 396 -7.65 -21.70 -20.85
CA GLU A 396 -6.24 -21.91 -20.48
C GLU A 396 -5.59 -20.62 -19.97
N ASP A 397 -5.78 -19.51 -20.70
CA ASP A 397 -5.31 -18.18 -20.29
C ASP A 397 -5.90 -17.75 -18.94
N LEU A 398 -7.21 -17.95 -18.73
CA LEU A 398 -7.86 -17.67 -17.45
C LEU A 398 -7.26 -18.51 -16.31
N ASN A 399 -7.03 -19.80 -16.56
CA ASN A 399 -6.43 -20.70 -15.59
C ASN A 399 -4.99 -20.30 -15.26
N ARG A 400 -4.21 -19.82 -16.24
CA ARG A 400 -2.85 -19.33 -16.04
C ARG A 400 -2.83 -18.13 -15.10
N ILE A 401 -3.74 -17.16 -15.27
CA ILE A 401 -3.85 -16.00 -14.36
C ILE A 401 -4.22 -16.46 -12.94
N LYS A 402 -5.16 -17.39 -12.79
CA LYS A 402 -5.55 -17.95 -11.47
C LYS A 402 -4.40 -18.71 -10.80
N LEU A 403 -3.66 -19.51 -11.57
CA LEU A 403 -2.49 -20.24 -11.08
C LEU A 403 -1.40 -19.27 -10.62
N LEU A 404 -1.15 -18.21 -11.38
CA LEU A 404 -0.19 -17.17 -11.03
C LEU A 404 -0.57 -16.48 -9.71
N SER A 405 -1.84 -16.12 -9.53
CA SER A 405 -2.35 -15.54 -8.27
C SER A 405 -2.05 -16.45 -7.06
N ASN A 406 -2.29 -17.75 -7.18
CA ASN A 406 -1.97 -18.71 -6.12
C ASN A 406 -0.47 -18.86 -5.89
N ARG A 407 0.34 -18.95 -6.96
CA ARG A 407 1.80 -19.10 -6.87
C ARG A 407 2.46 -17.93 -6.16
N LEU A 408 1.97 -16.70 -6.37
CA LEU A 408 2.50 -15.50 -5.73
C LEU A 408 2.42 -15.53 -4.20
N ILE A 409 1.44 -16.25 -3.65
CA ILE A 409 1.31 -16.50 -2.21
C ILE A 409 2.08 -17.77 -1.82
N LEU A 410 1.91 -18.87 -2.55
CA LEU A 410 2.37 -20.21 -2.15
C LEU A 410 3.87 -20.45 -2.29
N SER A 411 4.60 -19.70 -3.12
CA SER A 411 6.07 -19.78 -3.14
C SER A 411 6.74 -19.34 -1.82
N SER A 412 5.94 -18.88 -0.84
CA SER A 412 6.35 -18.65 0.55
C SER A 412 6.57 -19.92 1.37
N PHE A 413 6.06 -21.07 0.92
CA PHE A 413 6.29 -22.36 1.56
C PHE A 413 7.34 -23.16 0.78
N PRO A 414 8.36 -23.74 1.45
CA PRO A 414 9.26 -24.66 0.77
C PRO A 414 8.41 -25.76 0.12
N SER A 415 8.57 -25.92 -1.18
CA SER A 415 7.86 -26.88 -2.00
C SER A 415 8.10 -28.32 -1.51
N THR A 416 7.21 -28.82 -0.66
CA THR A 416 6.82 -30.23 -0.69
C THR A 416 5.85 -30.43 -1.85
N ASN A 417 6.29 -30.16 -3.08
CA ASN A 417 5.54 -30.46 -4.30
C ASN A 417 6.31 -31.49 -5.11
N SER A 418 6.33 -32.72 -4.59
CA SER A 418 6.58 -33.94 -5.35
C SER A 418 5.35 -34.85 -5.42
N GLN A 419 4.16 -34.36 -5.07
CA GLN A 419 2.94 -35.21 -4.96
C GLN A 419 1.67 -34.66 -5.62
N LEU A 420 1.76 -33.65 -6.49
CA LEU A 420 0.60 -33.17 -7.26
C LEU A 420 0.78 -33.24 -8.79
N GLU A 421 1.77 -34.01 -9.25
CA GLU A 421 1.90 -34.45 -10.64
C GLU A 421 1.77 -35.97 -10.73
N THR A 422 0.57 -36.46 -10.48
CA THR A 422 -0.03 -37.73 -10.94
C THR A 422 -1.52 -37.54 -10.88
#